data_AF-A0A1M4S0C7-F1
#
_entry.id   AF-A0A1M4S0C7-F1
#
_cell.length_a   1.000
_cell.length_b   1.000
_cell.length_c   1.000
_cell.angle_alpha   90.00
_cell.angle_beta   90.00
_cell.angle_gamma   90.00
#
_symmetry.space_group_name_H-M   'P 1'
#
loop_
_entity.id
_entity.type
_entity.pdbx_description
1 polymer ?
#
loop_
_entity_poly.entity_id
_entity_poly.type
_entity_poly.pdbx_seq_one_letter_code
_entity_poly.pdbx_strand_id
1 'polypeptide(L)'
;MSQPQSPYGPNQQPAPQSQYGQAPYGQQQPGMSTPTPGAPMQQPQQPTRQKRRIPTIVIAVPLIIIIGVIIGVTSLNRPTPATKAATGECIQEPEGKKSSEVHVTDCDADDAAYKVTAAAGADCTTVAGTTTVYEDLCLIGVNEDPSISLAGVQEGDCLHINESTREATAQDCTTGSREVLKVLTDVKDSEMETWPDACYNAGVDDDAYDYWYVWNFDFYSSSTEPNLGSLTGDDTNDIVFCLGTEQP
;
A
#
# COMPACT_ATOMS: atom_id res chain seq x y z
N MET A 1 41.51 44.04 -21.77
CA MET A 1 40.85 44.92 -22.75
C MET A 1 39.55 44.21 -23.13
N SER A 2 38.47 44.39 -22.37
CA SER A 2 37.48 45.49 -22.44
C SER A 2 36.41 45.22 -23.50
N GLN A 3 35.17 45.02 -23.03
CA GLN A 3 33.93 45.04 -23.82
C GLN A 3 33.80 46.35 -24.63
N PRO A 4 32.83 46.37 -25.56
CA PRO A 4 31.84 47.44 -25.48
C PRO A 4 30.38 46.97 -25.53
N GLN A 5 29.59 47.48 -24.59
CA GLN A 5 28.12 47.66 -24.66
C GLN A 5 27.74 48.81 -25.61
N SER A 6 26.47 48.85 -26.05
CA SER A 6 25.67 50.08 -26.31
C SER A 6 24.20 49.74 -26.72
N PRO A 7 23.20 50.67 -26.72
CA PRO A 7 22.52 51.25 -25.54
C PRO A 7 20.99 51.59 -25.76
N TYR A 8 20.34 52.24 -24.76
CA TYR A 8 19.01 52.95 -24.77
C TYR A 8 17.72 52.08 -24.91
N GLY A 9 16.59 52.29 -24.21
CA GLY A 9 16.02 53.33 -23.35
C GLY A 9 14.47 53.18 -23.33
N PRO A 10 13.71 53.82 -22.41
CA PRO A 10 12.52 53.25 -21.74
C PRO A 10 11.14 53.64 -22.32
N ASN A 11 10.08 52.88 -22.02
CA ASN A 11 8.72 53.46 -21.98
C ASN A 11 7.71 52.72 -21.08
N GLN A 12 6.76 53.52 -20.58
CA GLN A 12 5.96 53.37 -19.37
C GLN A 12 4.64 52.60 -19.53
N GLN A 13 4.12 52.13 -18.39
CA GLN A 13 2.75 51.67 -18.07
C GLN A 13 1.63 52.60 -18.62
N PRO A 14 0.37 52.12 -18.82
CA PRO A 14 -0.55 51.87 -17.68
C PRO A 14 -1.59 50.71 -17.84
N ALA A 15 -2.08 50.21 -16.69
CA ALA A 15 -3.35 49.47 -16.51
C ALA A 15 -4.53 50.48 -16.41
N PRO A 16 -5.85 50.14 -16.28
CA PRO A 16 -6.50 48.84 -15.96
C PRO A 16 -7.82 48.54 -16.73
N GLN A 17 -8.40 47.33 -16.59
CA GLN A 17 -9.85 47.17 -16.28
C GLN A 17 -10.26 45.71 -16.03
N SER A 18 -10.93 45.51 -14.90
CA SER A 18 -11.70 44.34 -14.50
C SER A 18 -13.11 44.39 -15.09
N GLN A 19 -13.66 43.25 -15.51
CA GLN A 19 -15.07 43.14 -15.94
C GLN A 19 -15.77 42.00 -15.21
N TYR A 20 -16.71 42.40 -14.36
CA TYR A 20 -17.71 41.59 -13.69
C TYR A 20 -18.79 41.14 -14.70
N GLY A 21 -19.16 39.86 -14.67
CA GLY A 21 -20.35 39.34 -15.34
C GLY A 21 -21.44 38.98 -14.33
N GLN A 22 -22.48 39.82 -14.25
CA GLN A 22 -23.73 39.52 -13.52
C GLN A 22 -24.77 38.89 -14.46
N ALA A 23 -25.58 37.98 -13.93
CA ALA A 23 -26.72 37.37 -14.63
C ALA A 23 -27.97 38.29 -14.56
N PRO A 24 -28.80 38.40 -15.62
CA PRO A 24 -29.88 39.38 -15.68
C PRO A 24 -31.22 38.85 -15.13
N TYR A 25 -31.90 39.71 -14.37
CA TYR A 25 -33.32 39.62 -14.00
C TYR A 25 -34.21 40.35 -15.03
N GLY A 26 -35.42 39.83 -15.24
CA GLY A 26 -36.55 40.43 -15.97
C GLY A 26 -37.41 39.31 -16.59
N GLN A 27 -38.74 39.22 -16.48
CA GLN A 27 -39.79 40.25 -16.55
C GLN A 27 -41.12 39.70 -16.01
N GLN A 28 -41.97 40.60 -15.54
CA GLN A 28 -43.30 40.39 -14.95
C GLN A 28 -44.41 40.34 -16.03
N GLN A 29 -45.50 39.63 -15.77
CA GLN A 29 -46.79 39.80 -16.48
C GLN A 29 -47.93 40.07 -15.48
N PRO A 30 -48.79 41.08 -15.72
CA PRO A 30 -49.95 41.41 -14.88
C PRO A 30 -51.28 40.94 -15.51
N GLY A 31 -52.19 40.40 -14.68
CA GLY A 31 -53.57 40.06 -15.06
C GLY A 31 -54.41 39.64 -13.86
N MET A 32 -55.64 40.14 -13.78
CA MET A 32 -56.42 40.40 -12.56
C MET A 32 -57.75 39.63 -12.56
N SER A 33 -58.19 39.03 -11.43
CA SER A 33 -59.62 38.96 -11.01
C SER A 33 -59.90 38.17 -9.70
N THR A 34 -60.33 38.92 -8.68
CA THR A 34 -61.43 38.69 -7.69
C THR A 34 -61.37 37.60 -6.58
N PRO A 35 -61.96 37.87 -5.38
CA PRO A 35 -61.71 37.14 -4.13
C PRO A 35 -62.83 36.15 -3.75
N THR A 36 -62.49 35.04 -3.08
CA THR A 36 -63.48 34.23 -2.35
C THR A 36 -62.90 33.74 -1.01
N PRO A 37 -63.65 33.78 0.11
CA PRO A 37 -63.10 33.66 1.46
C PRO A 37 -63.24 32.24 2.04
N GLY A 38 -62.21 31.81 2.78
CA GLY A 38 -62.36 30.84 3.87
C GLY A 38 -61.71 29.48 3.66
N ALA A 39 -60.50 29.29 4.20
CA ALA A 39 -60.11 28.13 5.01
C ALA A 39 -58.71 28.36 5.63
N PRO A 40 -58.39 27.78 6.81
CA PRO A 40 -57.43 28.34 7.77
C PRO A 40 -55.94 28.12 7.45
N MET A 41 -55.16 29.11 7.89
CA MET A 41 -53.69 29.17 7.88
C MET A 41 -53.06 28.09 8.76
N GLN A 42 -52.09 27.36 8.22
CA GLN A 42 -51.14 26.57 9.01
C GLN A 42 -49.94 27.46 9.39
N GLN A 43 -49.68 27.50 10.70
CA GLN A 43 -48.65 28.28 11.35
C GLN A 43 -47.29 27.56 11.25
N PRO A 44 -46.18 28.24 10.92
CA PRO A 44 -44.86 27.60 10.88
C PRO A 44 -44.30 27.40 12.30
N GLN A 45 -44.06 26.14 12.68
CA GLN A 45 -43.31 25.78 13.88
C GLN A 45 -41.83 25.60 13.53
N GLN A 46 -40.95 26.41 14.11
CA GLN A 46 -39.54 26.06 14.27
C GLN A 46 -39.39 25.07 15.44
N PRO A 47 -38.52 24.06 15.30
CA PRO A 47 -37.63 23.76 16.42
C PRO A 47 -36.18 23.40 16.03
N THR A 48 -35.26 24.07 16.73
CA THR A 48 -33.99 23.60 17.32
C THR A 48 -32.95 22.79 16.52
N ARG A 49 -31.77 23.42 16.34
CA ARG A 49 -30.47 22.78 16.08
C ARG A 49 -30.21 21.64 17.07
N GLN A 50 -30.13 20.41 16.57
CA GLN A 50 -29.66 19.26 17.33
C GLN A 50 -28.23 18.91 16.87
N LYS A 51 -27.30 18.87 17.83
CA LYS A 51 -25.93 18.38 17.67
C LYS A 51 -25.95 17.02 16.95
N ARG A 52 -25.47 16.95 15.71
CA ARG A 52 -25.12 15.68 15.07
C ARG A 52 -23.88 15.13 15.77
N ARG A 53 -24.08 14.11 16.60
CA ARG A 53 -23.00 13.18 16.94
C ARG A 53 -22.70 12.40 15.65
N ILE A 54 -21.49 12.54 15.15
CA ILE A 54 -20.97 11.69 14.07
C ILE A 54 -20.78 10.31 14.71
N PRO A 55 -21.43 9.24 14.23
CA PRO A 55 -21.05 7.91 14.65
C PRO A 55 -19.69 7.60 14.00
N THR A 56 -18.70 7.31 14.83
CA THR A 56 -17.44 6.67 14.41
C THR A 56 -17.82 5.41 13.65
N ILE A 57 -17.62 5.43 12.33
CA ILE A 57 -17.68 4.21 11.52
C ILE A 57 -16.37 3.50 11.84
N VAL A 58 -16.41 2.59 12.80
CA VAL A 58 -15.40 1.54 12.91
C VAL A 58 -15.66 0.65 11.70
N ILE A 59 -14.88 0.84 10.63
CA ILE A 59 -14.82 -0.11 9.53
C ILE A 59 -14.21 -1.37 10.12
N ALA A 60 -15.07 -2.28 10.55
CA ALA A 60 -14.66 -3.64 10.85
C ALA A 60 -14.15 -4.24 9.53
N VAL A 61 -12.82 -4.32 9.40
CA VAL A 61 -12.18 -5.11 8.35
C VAL A 61 -12.73 -6.52 8.48
N PRO A 62 -13.40 -7.07 7.45
CA PRO A 62 -13.87 -8.43 7.54
C PRO A 62 -12.63 -9.33 7.38
N LEU A 63 -12.13 -9.87 8.50
CA LEU A 63 -11.22 -11.01 8.50
C LEU A 63 -11.97 -12.22 7.93
N ILE A 64 -12.05 -12.28 6.60
CA ILE A 64 -12.44 -13.47 5.87
C ILE A 64 -11.16 -14.28 5.65
N ILE A 65 -10.72 -14.99 6.69
CA ILE A 65 -9.87 -16.16 6.48
C ILE A 65 -10.81 -17.34 6.31
N ILE A 66 -11.25 -17.55 5.07
CA ILE A 66 -11.79 -18.85 4.68
C ILE A 66 -10.60 -19.80 4.75
N ILE A 67 -10.50 -20.57 5.84
CA ILE A 67 -9.70 -21.80 5.85
C ILE A 67 -10.46 -22.79 4.99
N GLY A 68 -10.35 -22.60 3.68
CA GLY A 68 -10.73 -23.58 2.70
C GLY A 68 -9.61 -24.60 2.63
N VAL A 69 -9.82 -25.77 3.22
CA VAL A 69 -9.01 -26.95 2.89
C VAL A 69 -9.27 -27.24 1.41
N ILE A 70 -8.48 -26.64 0.53
CA ILE A 70 -8.44 -27.08 -0.86
C ILE A 70 -7.61 -28.34 -0.85
N ILE A 71 -8.31 -29.46 -0.68
CA ILE A 71 -7.77 -30.78 -0.93
C ILE A 71 -7.40 -30.84 -2.41
N GLY A 72 -6.13 -30.59 -2.73
CA GLY A 72 -5.52 -30.85 -4.03
C GLY A 72 -5.36 -32.36 -4.28
N VAL A 73 -6.43 -33.14 -4.10
CA VAL A 73 -6.43 -34.58 -4.45
C VAL A 73 -6.86 -34.72 -5.90
N THR A 74 -5.88 -34.77 -6.79
CA THR A 74 -6.00 -35.46 -8.09
C THR A 74 -4.68 -36.21 -8.34
N SER A 75 -4.61 -37.49 -7.97
CA SER A 75 -4.86 -38.65 -8.84
C SER A 75 -3.75 -38.90 -9.89
N LEU A 76 -3.12 -40.08 -9.78
CA LEU A 76 -2.17 -40.76 -10.70
C LEU A 76 -0.67 -40.46 -10.52
N ASN A 77 -0.02 -41.06 -9.52
CA ASN A 77 1.40 -41.48 -9.45
C ASN A 77 2.52 -40.49 -9.85
N ARG A 78 2.21 -39.22 -10.12
CA ARG A 78 3.19 -38.19 -10.45
C ARG A 78 2.95 -37.02 -9.51
N PRO A 79 3.96 -36.60 -8.75
CA PRO A 79 3.84 -35.44 -7.90
C PRO A 79 3.65 -34.18 -8.76
N THR A 80 2.75 -33.29 -8.33
CA THR A 80 2.53 -32.00 -8.98
C THR A 80 3.75 -31.11 -8.73
N PRO A 81 4.40 -30.56 -9.76
CA PRO A 81 5.49 -29.60 -9.57
C PRO A 81 5.03 -28.38 -8.77
N ALA A 82 5.87 -27.87 -7.89
CA ALA A 82 5.56 -26.71 -7.04
C ALA A 82 5.18 -25.48 -7.86
N THR A 83 5.81 -25.25 -9.03
CA THR A 83 5.50 -24.14 -9.94
C THR A 83 4.07 -24.13 -10.50
N LYS A 84 3.28 -25.18 -10.27
CA LYS A 84 1.86 -25.27 -10.65
C LYS A 84 0.92 -25.17 -9.45
N ALA A 85 1.45 -24.93 -8.25
CA ALA A 85 0.67 -24.82 -7.04
C ALA A 85 -0.30 -23.63 -7.12
N ALA A 86 -1.50 -23.82 -6.60
CA ALA A 86 -2.49 -22.77 -6.44
C ALA A 86 -2.34 -22.10 -5.07
N THR A 87 -2.89 -20.89 -4.93
CA THR A 87 -3.01 -20.22 -3.63
C THR A 87 -3.68 -21.14 -2.60
N GLY A 88 -3.06 -21.23 -1.42
CA GLY A 88 -3.49 -22.06 -0.31
C GLY A 88 -2.89 -23.48 -0.31
N GLU A 89 -2.28 -23.95 -1.40
CA GLU A 89 -1.55 -25.21 -1.42
C GLU A 89 -0.18 -25.07 -0.74
N CYS A 90 0.35 -26.18 -0.24
CA CYS A 90 1.69 -26.23 0.35
C CYS A 90 2.70 -26.91 -0.58
N ILE A 91 3.95 -26.49 -0.50
CA ILE A 91 5.06 -27.04 -1.26
C ILE A 91 6.16 -27.53 -0.32
N GLN A 92 6.94 -28.48 -0.83
CA GLN A 92 8.13 -28.95 -0.16
C GLN A 92 9.21 -27.87 -0.09
N GLU A 93 10.16 -28.03 0.84
CA GLU A 93 11.36 -27.20 0.95
C GLU A 93 12.08 -27.06 -0.41
N PRO A 94 12.15 -25.85 -1.02
CA PRO A 94 12.89 -25.62 -2.25
C PRO A 94 14.41 -25.53 -2.07
N GLU A 95 14.92 -25.23 -0.86
CA GLU A 95 16.35 -25.01 -0.64
C GLU A 95 17.18 -26.22 -1.11
N GLY A 96 18.20 -25.94 -1.93
CA GLY A 96 19.13 -26.95 -2.43
C GLY A 96 18.53 -27.95 -3.43
N LYS A 97 17.30 -27.75 -3.90
CA LYS A 97 16.62 -28.61 -4.87
C LYS A 97 16.45 -27.92 -6.22
N LYS A 98 16.38 -28.72 -7.29
CA LYS A 98 16.00 -28.20 -8.61
C LYS A 98 14.49 -27.98 -8.66
N SER A 99 14.02 -27.08 -9.52
CA SER A 99 12.58 -26.84 -9.65
C SER A 99 11.76 -28.09 -10.01
N SER A 100 12.36 -29.03 -10.76
CA SER A 100 11.72 -30.32 -11.07
C SER A 100 11.56 -31.27 -9.88
N GLU A 101 12.22 -30.99 -8.75
CA GLU A 101 12.28 -31.83 -7.54
C GLU A 101 11.47 -31.24 -6.38
N VAL A 102 10.93 -30.03 -6.53
CA VAL A 102 10.04 -29.40 -5.56
C VAL A 102 8.61 -29.67 -5.98
N HIS A 103 7.82 -30.23 -5.07
CA HIS A 103 6.46 -30.66 -5.35
C HIS A 103 5.45 -30.08 -4.37
N VAL A 104 4.20 -30.03 -4.81
CA VAL A 104 3.04 -29.80 -3.93
C VAL A 104 2.94 -30.96 -2.95
N THR A 105 2.75 -30.65 -1.67
CA THR A 105 2.57 -31.61 -0.58
C THR A 105 1.37 -31.22 0.29
N ASP A 106 0.96 -32.12 1.18
CA ASP A 106 -0.04 -31.80 2.20
C ASP A 106 0.58 -30.80 3.19
N CYS A 107 -0.16 -29.76 3.60
CA CYS A 107 0.35 -28.75 4.54
C CYS A 107 0.70 -29.34 5.92
N ASP A 108 0.10 -30.48 6.29
CA ASP A 108 0.40 -31.17 7.54
C ASP A 108 1.50 -32.23 7.39
N ALA A 109 2.08 -32.39 6.19
CA ALA A 109 3.18 -33.31 5.97
C ALA A 109 4.48 -32.80 6.59
N ASP A 110 5.32 -33.71 7.09
CA ASP A 110 6.63 -33.38 7.67
C ASP A 110 7.58 -32.67 6.70
N ASP A 111 7.33 -32.79 5.39
CA ASP A 111 8.11 -32.17 4.33
C ASP A 111 7.51 -30.86 3.79
N ALA A 112 6.39 -30.39 4.36
CA ALA A 112 5.78 -29.11 4.02
C ALA A 112 6.56 -27.96 4.66
N ALA A 113 7.09 -27.07 3.83
CA ALA A 113 7.87 -25.92 4.29
C ALA A 113 7.12 -24.61 4.10
N TYR A 114 6.45 -24.46 2.95
CA TYR A 114 5.81 -23.21 2.57
C TYR A 114 4.38 -23.42 2.07
N LYS A 115 3.53 -22.41 2.32
CA LYS A 115 2.17 -22.29 1.76
C LYS A 115 2.13 -21.17 0.73
N VAL A 116 1.47 -21.39 -0.39
CA VAL A 116 1.32 -20.41 -1.46
C VAL A 116 0.34 -19.31 -1.06
N THR A 117 0.81 -18.08 -0.97
CA THR A 117 0.00 -16.88 -0.71
C THR A 117 -0.54 -16.28 -2.01
N ALA A 118 0.22 -16.36 -3.10
CA ALA A 118 -0.26 -16.04 -4.44
C ALA A 118 0.40 -16.90 -5.53
N ALA A 119 -0.36 -17.16 -6.59
CA ALA A 119 0.10 -17.90 -7.76
C ALA A 119 1.05 -17.08 -8.64
N ALA A 120 1.65 -17.73 -9.63
CA ALA A 120 2.67 -17.19 -10.51
C ALA A 120 2.27 -15.85 -11.17
N GLY A 121 3.18 -14.87 -11.12
CA GLY A 121 3.03 -13.58 -11.78
C GLY A 121 2.31 -12.50 -10.95
N ALA A 122 2.01 -12.78 -9.69
CA ALA A 122 1.63 -11.74 -8.74
C ALA A 122 2.85 -10.90 -8.34
N ASP A 123 2.62 -9.63 -8.00
CA ASP A 123 3.63 -8.81 -7.35
C ASP A 123 3.65 -9.14 -5.85
N CYS A 124 4.63 -9.97 -5.44
CA CYS A 124 4.74 -10.49 -4.10
C CYS A 124 4.90 -9.40 -3.03
N THR A 125 5.41 -8.21 -3.38
CA THR A 125 5.49 -7.06 -2.45
C THR A 125 4.11 -6.62 -1.96
N THR A 126 3.06 -6.88 -2.75
CA THR A 126 1.68 -6.46 -2.47
C THR A 126 0.80 -7.56 -1.86
N VAL A 127 1.32 -8.79 -1.78
CA VAL A 127 0.56 -9.95 -1.31
C VAL A 127 0.73 -10.08 0.20
N ALA A 128 -0.33 -9.75 0.94
CA ALA A 128 -0.34 -9.84 2.39
C ALA A 128 0.06 -11.23 2.89
N GLY A 129 0.99 -11.28 3.83
CA GLY A 129 1.48 -12.52 4.42
C GLY A 129 2.64 -13.17 3.66
N THR A 130 3.04 -12.69 2.48
CA THR A 130 4.23 -13.24 1.79
C THR A 130 5.50 -12.92 2.57
N THR A 131 6.43 -13.86 2.67
CA THR A 131 7.77 -13.69 3.28
C THR A 131 8.87 -14.30 2.41
N THR A 132 8.49 -15.18 1.49
CA THR A 132 9.41 -15.90 0.61
C THR A 132 8.85 -15.91 -0.81
N VAL A 133 9.74 -15.97 -1.80
CA VAL A 133 9.40 -16.14 -3.21
C VAL A 133 10.11 -17.37 -3.76
N TYR A 134 9.38 -18.20 -4.50
CA TYR A 134 9.93 -19.37 -5.19
C TYR A 134 9.55 -19.33 -6.66
N GLU A 135 10.55 -19.15 -7.53
CA GLU A 135 10.34 -18.83 -8.94
C GLU A 135 9.38 -17.61 -9.04
N ASP A 136 8.15 -17.82 -9.51
CA ASP A 136 7.12 -16.77 -9.63
C ASP A 136 6.06 -16.82 -8.50
N LEU A 137 6.18 -17.73 -7.53
CA LEU A 137 5.20 -17.94 -6.46
C LEU A 137 5.51 -17.11 -5.23
N CYS A 138 4.49 -16.47 -4.67
CA CYS A 138 4.57 -15.81 -3.38
C CYS A 138 4.22 -16.82 -2.29
N LEU A 139 5.06 -16.92 -1.27
CA LEU A 139 5.02 -17.97 -0.25
C LEU A 139 5.08 -17.39 1.17
N ILE A 140 4.61 -18.18 2.12
CA ILE A 140 4.81 -17.98 3.56
C ILE A 140 5.23 -19.30 4.20
N GLY A 141 6.10 -19.27 5.21
CA GLY A 141 6.40 -20.46 5.99
C GLY A 141 5.13 -21.06 6.59
N VAL A 142 4.98 -22.39 6.61
CA VAL A 142 3.74 -23.05 7.09
C VAL A 142 3.39 -22.72 8.56
N ASN A 143 4.40 -22.33 9.36
CA ASN A 143 4.26 -21.97 10.77
C ASN A 143 4.32 -20.45 11.03
N GLU A 144 4.49 -19.63 9.99
CA GLU A 144 4.55 -18.19 10.12
C GLU A 144 3.16 -17.56 10.19
N ASP A 145 3.06 -16.47 10.95
CA ASP A 145 1.82 -15.70 11.06
C ASP A 145 1.76 -14.67 9.90
N PRO A 146 0.79 -14.78 8.98
CA PRO A 146 0.67 -13.83 7.87
C PRO A 146 0.34 -12.40 8.32
N SER A 147 -0.20 -12.20 9.53
CA SER A 147 -0.63 -10.88 10.00
C SER A 147 0.52 -9.96 10.39
N ILE A 148 1.72 -10.51 10.64
CA ILE A 148 2.91 -9.75 11.02
C ILE A 148 3.86 -9.48 9.85
N SER A 149 3.59 -10.09 8.68
CA SER A 149 4.40 -9.90 7.48
C SER A 149 4.34 -8.45 7.00
N LEU A 150 5.45 -8.00 6.42
CA LEU A 150 5.59 -6.66 5.87
C LEU A 150 5.09 -6.57 4.41
N ALA A 151 4.96 -7.70 3.71
CA ALA A 151 4.35 -7.70 2.38
C ALA A 151 2.88 -7.27 2.48
N GLY A 152 2.45 -6.41 1.56
CA GLY A 152 1.09 -5.88 1.54
C GLY A 152 0.80 -4.74 2.52
N VAL A 153 1.77 -4.31 3.34
CA VAL A 153 1.69 -3.10 4.16
C VAL A 153 1.53 -1.87 3.26
N GLN A 154 0.68 -0.93 3.66
CA GLN A 154 0.33 0.27 2.89
C GLN A 154 0.65 1.56 3.66
N GLU A 155 0.59 2.69 2.94
CA GLU A 155 0.65 4.02 3.58
C GLU A 155 -0.47 4.18 4.62
N GLY A 156 -0.11 4.64 5.81
CA GLY A 156 -1.00 4.78 6.97
C GLY A 156 -1.08 3.55 7.87
N ASP A 157 -0.55 2.39 7.45
CA ASP A 157 -0.37 1.25 8.35
C ASP A 157 0.78 1.52 9.33
N CYS A 158 0.93 0.68 10.35
CA CYS A 158 1.97 0.84 11.36
C CYS A 158 2.87 -0.38 11.49
N LEU A 159 4.15 -0.10 11.71
CA LEU A 159 5.17 -1.08 12.02
C LEU A 159 5.64 -0.91 13.46
N HIS A 160 5.90 -2.03 14.14
CA HIS A 160 6.71 -2.03 15.35
C HIS A 160 8.09 -2.55 15.03
N ILE A 161 9.12 -1.83 15.47
CA ILE A 161 10.51 -2.22 15.29
C ILE A 161 11.03 -2.71 16.63
N ASN A 162 11.40 -3.98 16.68
CA ASN A 162 12.06 -4.52 17.85
C ASN A 162 13.47 -3.94 17.95
N GLU A 163 13.76 -3.14 18.97
CA GLU A 163 15.08 -2.50 19.12
C GLU A 163 16.24 -3.50 19.27
N SER A 164 15.96 -4.71 19.77
CA SER A 164 16.97 -5.73 20.04
C SER A 164 17.31 -6.54 18.78
N THR A 165 16.30 -6.99 18.03
CA THR A 165 16.52 -7.78 16.80
C THR A 165 16.64 -6.91 15.56
N ARG A 166 16.15 -5.66 15.62
CA ARG A 166 15.99 -4.74 14.50
C ARG A 166 15.04 -5.28 13.42
N GLU A 167 14.14 -6.16 13.81
CA GLU A 167 13.09 -6.68 12.93
C GLU A 167 11.83 -5.83 13.08
N ALA A 168 11.17 -5.57 11.97
CA ALA A 168 9.87 -4.93 11.96
C ALA A 168 8.74 -5.95 11.81
N THR A 169 7.61 -5.67 12.43
CA THR A 169 6.36 -6.43 12.25
C THR A 169 5.21 -5.48 11.96
N ALA A 170 4.34 -5.85 11.02
CA ALA A 170 3.09 -5.15 10.78
C ALA A 170 2.14 -5.33 11.98
N GLN A 171 1.49 -4.25 12.40
CA GLN A 171 0.51 -4.29 13.49
C GLN A 171 -0.41 -3.06 13.49
N ASP A 172 -1.42 -3.08 14.36
CA ASP A 172 -2.23 -1.91 14.62
C ASP A 172 -1.40 -0.74 15.18
N CYS A 173 -1.74 0.47 14.75
CA CYS A 173 -1.13 1.70 15.23
C CYS A 173 -1.40 1.89 16.73
N THR A 174 -0.34 1.76 17.52
CA THR A 174 -0.33 1.85 18.98
C THR A 174 0.91 2.59 19.46
N THR A 175 0.95 2.99 20.74
CA THR A 175 2.14 3.60 21.34
C THR A 175 3.37 2.73 21.09
N GLY A 176 4.46 3.33 20.60
CA GLY A 176 5.68 2.61 20.25
C GLY A 176 5.73 2.03 18.83
N SER A 177 4.67 2.21 18.03
CA SER A 177 4.68 1.90 16.59
C SER A 177 5.02 3.14 15.77
N ARG A 178 5.38 2.93 14.50
CA ARG A 178 5.69 3.99 13.55
C ARG A 178 4.77 3.87 12.35
N GLU A 179 4.16 4.99 11.96
CA GLU A 179 3.29 5.05 10.79
C GLU A 179 4.12 4.97 9.51
N VAL A 180 3.64 4.21 8.54
CA VAL A 180 4.22 4.11 7.21
C VAL A 180 3.76 5.31 6.39
N LEU A 181 4.69 6.23 6.09
CA LEU A 181 4.40 7.41 5.29
C LEU A 181 4.53 7.13 3.79
N LYS A 182 5.38 6.16 3.43
CA LYS A 182 5.59 5.72 2.05
C LYS A 182 6.07 4.29 2.02
N VAL A 183 5.61 3.54 1.02
CA VAL A 183 6.14 2.22 0.64
C VAL A 183 6.79 2.35 -0.72
N LEU A 184 8.05 1.94 -0.82
CA LEU A 184 8.82 1.92 -2.05
C LEU A 184 9.24 0.48 -2.35
N THR A 185 9.37 0.14 -3.62
CA THR A 185 9.83 -1.18 -4.07
C THR A 185 10.98 -1.02 -5.04
N ASP A 186 11.82 -2.05 -5.16
CA ASP A 186 12.98 -2.09 -6.06
C ASP A 186 13.94 -0.90 -5.89
N VAL A 187 14.21 -0.52 -4.63
CA VAL A 187 15.04 0.65 -4.28
C VAL A 187 16.48 0.23 -4.08
N LYS A 188 17.44 0.90 -4.72
CA LYS A 188 18.86 0.57 -4.53
C LYS A 188 19.36 1.03 -3.17
N ASP A 189 20.27 0.26 -2.57
CA ASP A 189 20.96 0.66 -1.32
C ASP A 189 21.61 2.05 -1.46
N SER A 190 22.25 2.32 -2.60
CA SER A 190 22.87 3.62 -2.86
C SER A 190 21.90 4.81 -2.86
N GLU A 191 20.62 4.56 -3.13
CA GLU A 191 19.57 5.60 -3.12
C GLU A 191 19.08 5.89 -1.69
N MET A 192 19.37 5.01 -0.73
CA MET A 192 19.11 5.22 0.70
C MET A 192 20.26 5.93 1.41
N GLU A 193 21.48 5.81 0.89
CA GLU A 193 22.70 6.36 1.53
C GLU A 193 23.00 7.81 1.16
N THR A 194 22.32 8.37 0.15
CA THR A 194 22.62 9.69 -0.40
C THR A 194 21.47 10.67 -0.18
N TRP A 195 21.78 11.96 0.02
CA TRP A 195 20.78 13.01 0.12
C TRP A 195 20.61 13.77 -1.21
N PRO A 196 19.38 14.00 -1.70
CA PRO A 196 18.12 13.52 -1.15
C PRO A 196 17.92 12.02 -1.36
N ASP A 197 17.46 11.33 -0.32
CA ASP A 197 17.28 9.88 -0.33
C ASP A 197 16.01 9.44 -1.08
N ALA A 198 15.79 8.14 -1.19
CA ALA A 198 14.62 7.59 -1.87
C ALA A 198 13.28 8.04 -1.26
N CYS A 199 13.19 8.21 0.07
CA CYS A 199 11.99 8.67 0.76
C CYS A 199 11.66 10.12 0.40
N TYR A 200 12.66 11.00 0.46
CA TYR A 200 12.50 12.39 0.03
C TYR A 200 12.12 12.48 -1.45
N ASN A 201 12.81 11.73 -2.31
CA ASN A 201 12.53 11.72 -3.75
C ASN A 201 11.14 11.17 -4.09
N ALA A 202 10.58 10.31 -3.23
CA ALA A 202 9.21 9.83 -3.32
C ALA A 202 8.15 10.83 -2.81
N GLY A 203 8.58 11.99 -2.32
CA GLY A 203 7.73 13.09 -1.90
C GLY A 203 7.33 13.07 -0.43
N VAL A 204 8.04 12.32 0.42
CA VAL A 204 7.87 12.45 1.88
C VAL A 204 8.57 13.72 2.34
N ASP A 205 7.88 14.54 3.14
CA ASP A 205 8.46 15.77 3.70
C ASP A 205 9.63 15.43 4.64
N ASP A 206 10.74 16.18 4.54
CA ASP A 206 11.99 15.98 5.29
C ASP A 206 11.80 15.99 6.82
N ASP A 207 10.79 16.71 7.32
CA ASP A 207 10.47 16.77 8.76
C ASP A 207 9.41 15.75 9.19
N ALA A 208 8.85 14.96 8.26
CA ALA A 208 7.82 13.98 8.54
C ALA A 208 8.38 12.59 8.89
N TYR A 209 9.54 12.21 8.34
CA TYR A 209 10.20 10.92 8.61
C TYR A 209 11.56 11.13 9.26
N ASP A 210 11.91 10.24 10.19
CA ASP A 210 13.24 10.21 10.82
C ASP A 210 13.93 8.85 10.68
N TYR A 211 13.25 7.89 10.03
CA TYR A 211 13.69 6.52 9.94
C TYR A 211 13.14 5.86 8.66
N TRP A 212 13.92 4.95 8.08
CA TRP A 212 13.45 4.03 7.04
C TRP A 212 13.75 2.59 7.43
N TYR A 213 12.86 1.69 7.05
CA TYR A 213 13.03 0.26 7.25
C TYR A 213 13.17 -0.44 5.90
N VAL A 214 14.23 -1.22 5.75
CA VAL A 214 14.51 -2.02 4.56
C VAL A 214 14.10 -3.46 4.83
N TRP A 215 13.40 -4.07 3.88
CA TRP A 215 12.99 -5.47 3.97
C TRP A 215 13.10 -6.17 2.62
N ASN A 216 13.52 -7.44 2.67
CA ASN A 216 13.75 -8.29 1.50
C ASN A 216 13.11 -9.66 1.71
N PHE A 217 12.62 -10.26 0.64
CA PHE A 217 12.12 -11.63 0.62
C PHE A 217 13.29 -12.62 0.61
N ASP A 218 13.06 -13.79 1.21
CA ASP A 218 13.85 -14.96 0.86
C ASP A 218 13.50 -15.41 -0.56
N PHE A 219 14.50 -15.60 -1.41
CA PHE A 219 14.28 -15.99 -2.81
C PHE A 219 14.89 -17.35 -3.13
N TYR A 220 14.09 -18.21 -3.76
CA TYR A 220 14.52 -19.53 -4.23
C TYR A 220 14.27 -19.64 -5.75
N SER A 221 15.31 -19.95 -6.51
CA SER A 221 15.19 -20.27 -7.93
C SER A 221 16.01 -21.50 -8.31
N SER A 222 15.67 -22.10 -9.45
CA SER A 222 16.41 -23.22 -10.04
C SER A 222 17.75 -22.84 -10.68
N SER A 223 18.07 -21.55 -10.76
CA SER A 223 19.41 -21.12 -11.17
C SER A 223 20.41 -21.49 -10.07
N THR A 224 21.59 -21.96 -10.46
CA THR A 224 22.49 -22.75 -9.60
C THR A 224 23.21 -21.93 -8.53
N GLU A 225 22.77 -20.69 -8.30
CA GLU A 225 23.31 -19.81 -7.29
C GLU A 225 22.23 -19.59 -6.23
N PRO A 226 22.52 -19.86 -4.95
CA PRO A 226 21.63 -19.51 -3.86
C PRO A 226 21.59 -17.98 -3.79
N ASN A 227 20.68 -17.36 -4.54
CA ASN A 227 20.38 -15.94 -4.42
C ASN A 227 19.56 -15.73 -3.16
N LEU A 228 20.27 -15.69 -2.03
CA LEU A 228 19.80 -15.29 -0.70
C LEU A 228 19.63 -13.75 -0.63
N GLY A 229 19.05 -13.12 -1.65
CA GLY A 229 18.83 -11.69 -1.64
C GLY A 229 18.29 -11.13 -2.94
N SER A 230 17.25 -10.31 -2.77
CA SER A 230 16.68 -9.36 -3.72
C SER A 230 16.08 -9.96 -4.99
N LEU A 231 14.81 -9.64 -5.22
CA LEU A 231 14.11 -9.96 -6.46
C LEU A 231 14.72 -9.25 -7.69
N THR A 232 15.63 -8.28 -7.54
CA THR A 232 16.02 -7.40 -8.66
C THR A 232 17.50 -7.01 -8.83
N GLY A 233 18.44 -7.52 -8.03
CA GLY A 233 19.89 -7.32 -8.25
C GLY A 233 20.72 -7.22 -6.96
N ASP A 234 22.04 -7.35 -7.09
CA ASP A 234 23.01 -7.48 -5.97
C ASP A 234 23.01 -6.33 -4.93
N ASP A 235 22.21 -5.26 -5.10
CA ASP A 235 22.14 -4.11 -4.18
C ASP A 235 20.73 -3.44 -4.18
N THR A 236 19.67 -4.18 -4.50
CA THR A 236 18.29 -3.66 -4.50
C THR A 236 17.48 -4.20 -3.33
N ASN A 237 16.63 -3.35 -2.77
CA ASN A 237 15.70 -3.71 -1.72
C ASN A 237 14.31 -3.95 -2.29
N ASP A 238 13.71 -5.08 -1.93
CA ASP A 238 12.39 -5.45 -2.39
C ASP A 238 11.35 -4.45 -1.88
N ILE A 239 11.44 -4.09 -0.59
CA ILE A 239 10.57 -3.09 0.03
C ILE A 239 11.37 -2.15 0.93
N VAL A 240 11.07 -0.85 0.84
CA VAL A 240 11.51 0.18 1.78
C VAL A 240 10.30 0.92 2.33
N PHE A 241 10.22 0.99 3.66
CA PHE A 241 9.22 1.77 4.37
C PHE A 241 9.83 3.08 4.87
N CYS A 242 9.28 4.21 4.44
CA CYS A 242 9.60 5.52 5.01
C CYS A 242 8.70 5.72 6.23
N LEU A 243 9.29 5.81 7.42
CA LEU A 243 8.56 5.73 8.68
C LEU A 243 8.53 7.08 9.38
N GLY A 244 7.34 7.44 9.85
CA GLY A 244 7.14 8.61 10.69
C GLY A 244 7.72 8.42 12.09
N THR A 245 7.61 9.47 12.88
CA THR A 245 7.98 9.43 14.29
C THR A 245 7.15 8.40 15.05
N GLU A 246 7.73 7.87 16.12
CA GLU A 246 7.07 6.93 17.00
C GLU A 246 5.79 7.50 17.63
N GLN A 247 4.73 6.70 17.62
CA GLN A 247 3.44 7.06 18.21
C GLN A 247 3.57 7.18 19.73
N PRO A 248 3.01 8.26 20.33
CA PRO A 248 3.17 8.58 21.74
C PRO A 248 2.36 7.69 22.71
#